data_AF-A0A7S0CPX1-F1
#
_entry.id   AF-A0A7S0CPX1-F1
#
_cell.length_a   1.000
_cell.length_b   1.000
_cell.length_c   1.000
_cell.angle_alpha   90.00
_cell.angle_beta   90.00
_cell.angle_gamma   90.00
#
_symmetry.space_group_name_H-M   'P 1'
#
loop_
_entity.id
_entity.type
_entity.pdbx_description
1 polymer ?
#
loop_
_entity_poly.entity_id
_entity_poly.type
_entity_poly.pdbx_seq_one_letter_code
_entity_poly.pdbx_strand_id
1 'polypeptide(L)'
;TYKVCAVDRRLWHLREFLRAGDARGKKTIAYFLTCACVDYFATALEPGGPADPNENETGSVGGNKTNACEVIALHGKMKQSQREAALLRFARARDGALLLCTDVAARGLDIPGVDW
;
A
#
# COMPACT_ATOMS: atom_id res chain seq x y z
N THR A 1 6.58 15.20 -0.62
CA THR A 1 5.43 16.13 -0.45
C THR A 1 4.61 15.70 0.73
N TYR A 2 4.07 16.64 1.53
CA TYR A 2 3.10 16.30 2.59
C TYR A 2 1.69 16.71 2.14
N LYS A 3 0.67 15.95 2.53
CA LYS A 3 -0.74 16.25 2.23
C LYS A 3 -1.55 16.22 3.52
N VAL A 4 -2.19 17.33 3.85
CA VAL A 4 -3.13 17.41 4.98
C VAL A 4 -4.47 16.87 4.50
N CYS A 5 -5.01 15.89 5.22
CA CYS A 5 -6.33 15.32 4.94
C CYS A 5 -6.98 14.84 6.24
N ALA A 6 -8.32 14.77 6.23
CA ALA A 6 -9.08 14.13 7.29
C ALA A 6 -8.76 12.63 7.36
N VAL A 7 -8.89 12.02 8.54
CA VAL A 7 -8.47 10.64 8.80
C VAL A 7 -9.18 9.64 7.90
N ASP A 8 -10.48 9.82 7.71
CA ASP A 8 -11.36 9.04 6.83
C ASP A 8 -10.97 9.13 5.34
N ARG A 9 -10.27 10.20 4.95
CA ARG A 9 -9.81 10.40 3.57
C ARG A 9 -8.43 9.79 3.28
N ARG A 10 -7.69 9.31 4.29
CA ARG A 10 -6.30 8.81 4.11
C ARG A 10 -6.21 7.63 3.16
N LEU A 11 -7.13 6.66 3.24
CA LEU A 11 -7.16 5.50 2.35
C LEU A 11 -7.34 5.91 0.89
N TRP A 12 -8.29 6.81 0.63
CA TRP A 12 -8.60 7.30 -0.72
C TRP A 12 -7.43 8.07 -1.31
N HIS A 13 -6.80 8.93 -0.49
CA HIS A 13 -5.59 9.64 -0.85
C HIS A 13 -4.43 8.71 -1.19
N LEU A 14 -4.24 7.64 -0.41
CA LEU A 14 -3.22 6.64 -0.69
C LEU A 14 -3.53 5.92 -2.01
N ARG A 15 -4.77 5.49 -2.24
CA ARG A 15 -5.19 4.87 -3.51
C ARG A 15 -4.96 5.80 -4.71
N GLU A 16 -5.32 7.07 -4.59
CA GLU A 16 -5.11 8.08 -5.63
C GLU A 16 -3.61 8.29 -5.89
N PHE A 17 -2.81 8.44 -4.83
CA PHE A 17 -1.37 8.61 -4.89
C PHE A 17 -0.66 7.46 -5.63
N LEU A 18 -1.11 6.22 -5.39
CA LEU A 18 -0.58 5.01 -6.03
C LEU A 18 -1.11 4.81 -7.46
N ARG A 19 -2.38 5.15 -7.74
CA ARG A 19 -3.02 4.87 -9.04
C ARG A 19 -2.72 5.94 -10.08
N ALA A 20 -2.79 7.21 -9.68
CA ALA A 20 -2.79 8.36 -10.57
C ALA A 20 -1.83 9.48 -10.13
N GLY A 21 -1.28 9.39 -8.91
CA GLY A 21 -0.33 10.37 -8.37
C GLY A 21 1.13 9.99 -8.60
N ASP A 22 2.00 10.60 -7.80
CA ASP A 22 3.46 10.57 -8.01
C ASP A 22 4.10 9.19 -7.81
N ALA A 23 3.40 8.26 -7.14
CA ALA A 23 3.83 6.88 -6.93
C ALA A 23 3.30 5.90 -8.00
N ARG A 24 2.62 6.39 -9.03
CA ARG A 24 2.11 5.55 -10.11
C ARG A 24 3.26 4.79 -10.79
N GLY A 25 3.16 3.46 -10.74
CA GLY A 25 4.14 2.56 -11.35
C GLY A 25 5.51 2.64 -10.69
N LYS A 26 5.60 3.08 -9.43
CA LYS A 26 6.84 3.13 -8.67
C LYS A 26 6.79 2.13 -7.54
N LYS A 27 7.97 1.69 -7.09
CA LYS A 27 8.05 0.79 -5.93
C LYS A 27 8.06 1.64 -4.67
N THR A 28 7.12 1.37 -3.76
CA THR A 28 6.81 2.27 -2.65
C THR A 28 6.76 1.54 -1.31
N ILE A 29 7.22 2.20 -0.25
CA ILE A 29 7.07 1.76 1.14
C ILE A 29 6.16 2.75 1.89
N ALA A 30 5.08 2.24 2.48
CA ALA A 30 4.20 3.01 3.34
C ALA A 30 4.33 2.57 4.81
N TYR A 31 4.67 3.52 5.67
CA TYR A 31 4.87 3.30 7.09
C TYR A 31 3.58 3.58 7.89
N PHE A 32 3.27 2.68 8.81
CA PHE A 32 2.12 2.77 9.72
C PHE A 32 2.56 2.60 11.18
N LEU A 33 1.87 3.31 12.07
CA LEU A 33 2.17 3.28 13.50
C LEU A 33 1.92 1.92 14.16
N THR A 34 1.00 1.11 13.64
CA THR A 34 0.62 -0.15 14.28
C THR A 34 0.49 -1.30 13.29
N CYS A 35 0.68 -2.52 13.78
CA CYS A 35 0.43 -3.74 13.01
C CYS A 35 -1.00 -3.81 12.50
N ALA A 36 -1.99 -3.41 13.32
CA ALA A 36 -3.39 -3.43 12.95
C ALA A 36 -3.70 -2.49 11.78
N CYS A 37 -3.02 -1.34 11.70
CA CYS A 37 -3.12 -0.46 10.54
C CYS A 37 -2.54 -1.13 9.29
N VAL A 38 -1.37 -1.78 9.39
CA VAL A 38 -0.79 -2.52 8.26
C VAL A 38 -1.79 -3.54 7.71
N ASP A 39 -2.39 -4.36 8.58
CA ASP A 39 -3.39 -5.37 8.21
C ASP A 39 -4.64 -4.75 7.59
N TYR A 40 -5.19 -3.70 8.21
CA TYR A 40 -6.37 -2.99 7.70
C TYR A 40 -6.15 -2.43 6.30
N PHE A 41 -5.03 -1.73 6.08
CA PHE A 41 -4.73 -1.12 4.78
C PHE A 41 -4.37 -2.17 3.73
N ALA A 42 -3.73 -3.30 4.10
CA ALA A 42 -3.47 -4.39 3.17
C ALA A 42 -4.79 -4.92 2.59
N THR A 43 -5.73 -5.29 3.45
CA THR A 43 -7.07 -5.76 3.06
C THR A 43 -7.87 -4.67 2.32
N ALA A 44 -7.81 -3.42 2.79
CA ALA A 44 -8.56 -2.34 2.19
C ALA A 44 -8.04 -1.94 0.80
N LEU A 45 -6.81 -2.28 0.42
CA LEU A 45 -6.24 -1.99 -0.90
C LEU A 45 -6.42 -3.14 -1.90
N GLU A 46 -6.87 -4.32 -1.44
CA GLU A 46 -7.15 -5.47 -2.31
C GLU A 46 -8.37 -5.20 -3.23
N PRO A 47 -8.45 -5.92 -4.38
CA PRO A 47 -9.66 -5.93 -5.19
C PRO A 47 -10.87 -6.33 -4.35
N GLY A 48 -11.90 -5.47 -4.32
CA GLY A 48 -13.08 -5.68 -3.46
C GLY A 48 -12.99 -5.04 -2.06
N GLY A 49 -11.93 -4.27 -1.79
CA GLY A 49 -11.92 -3.34 -0.66
C GLY A 49 -13.05 -2.30 -0.74
N PRO A 50 -13.19 -1.40 0.25
CA PRO A 50 -14.29 -0.43 0.28
C PRO A 50 -14.34 0.40 -1.01
N ALA A 51 -15.55 0.84 -1.38
CA ALA A 51 -15.79 1.83 -2.45
C ALA A 51 -15.58 3.25 -1.91
N ASP A 52 -15.11 4.19 -2.75
CA ASP A 52 -14.95 5.59 -2.30
C ASP A 52 -16.34 6.15 -2.01
N PRO A 53 -16.64 6.60 -0.78
CA PRO A 53 -17.95 7.15 -0.45
C PRO A 53 -18.29 8.42 -1.24
N ASN A 54 -17.29 9.03 -1.89
CA ASN A 54 -17.45 10.21 -2.73
C ASN A 54 -17.28 9.89 -4.23
N GLU A 55 -17.29 8.62 -4.66
CA GLU A 55 -17.37 8.29 -6.08
C GLU A 55 -18.81 8.51 -6.57
N ASN A 56 -19.03 9.62 -7.27
CA ASN A 56 -20.33 9.99 -7.83
C ASN A 56 -20.80 8.86 -8.76
N GLU A 57 -22.05 8.40 -8.60
CA GLU A 57 -22.70 7.32 -9.36
C GLU A 57 -22.92 7.63 -10.86
N THR A 58 -22.17 8.55 -11.45
CA THR A 58 -22.31 8.96 -12.85
C THR A 58 -21.34 8.18 -13.73
N GLY A 59 -21.81 7.00 -14.16
CA GLY A 59 -21.58 6.49 -15.52
C GLY A 59 -20.14 6.50 -16.03
N SER A 60 -19.29 5.66 -15.45
CA SER A 60 -18.27 4.94 -16.21
C SER A 60 -18.08 3.58 -15.57
N VAL A 61 -18.60 2.56 -16.23
CA VAL A 61 -18.25 1.15 -16.02
C VAL A 61 -16.72 1.05 -16.15
N GLY A 62 -15.97 1.19 -15.05
CA GLY A 62 -14.51 1.33 -15.15
C GLY A 62 -13.75 1.70 -13.89
N GLY A 63 -14.11 1.18 -12.70
CA GLY A 63 -13.37 1.44 -11.46
C GLY A 63 -12.52 0.28 -10.94
N ASN A 64 -12.84 -0.98 -11.27
CA ASN A 64 -12.11 -2.18 -10.82
C ASN A 64 -10.96 -2.57 -11.77
N LYS A 65 -10.29 -1.60 -12.37
CA LYS A 65 -8.91 -1.79 -12.83
C LYS A 65 -8.03 -1.07 -11.82
N THR A 66 -7.86 -1.67 -10.65
CA THR A 66 -6.60 -1.51 -9.96
C THR A 66 -5.55 -1.91 -10.99
N ASN A 67 -4.75 -0.97 -11.50
CA ASN A 67 -3.46 -1.36 -12.05
C ASN A 67 -2.84 -2.21 -10.95
N ALA A 68 -2.57 -3.49 -11.22
CA ALA A 68 -2.28 -4.49 -10.21
C ALA A 68 -1.06 -4.06 -9.39
N CYS A 69 -1.33 -3.35 -8.29
CA CYS A 69 -0.34 -2.95 -7.31
C CYS A 69 -0.18 -4.14 -6.39
N GLU A 70 0.98 -4.78 -6.44
CA GLU A 70 1.27 -5.88 -5.53
C GLU A 70 1.42 -5.32 -4.11
N VAL A 71 0.42 -5.54 -3.26
CA VAL A 71 0.42 -5.09 -1.86
C VAL A 71 1.01 -6.18 -0.98
N ILE A 72 2.02 -5.82 -0.19
CA ILE A 72 2.77 -6.71 0.69
C ILE A 72 2.78 -6.11 2.09
N ALA A 73 2.40 -6.90 3.10
CA ALA A 73 2.43 -6.49 4.50
C ALA A 73 3.69 -7.02 5.21
N LEU A 74 4.28 -6.20 6.08
CA LEU A 74 5.39 -6.57 6.96
C LEU A 74 5.26 -5.90 8.33
N HIS A 75 4.94 -6.69 9.36
CA HIS A 75 4.84 -6.17 10.73
C HIS A 75 5.23 -7.22 11.77
N GLY A 76 5.44 -6.77 13.02
CA GLY A 76 6.02 -7.60 14.09
C GLY A 76 5.14 -8.74 14.61
N LYS A 77 3.86 -8.83 14.21
CA LYS A 77 2.97 -9.94 14.59
C LYS A 77 3.02 -11.11 13.59
N MET A 78 3.70 -10.96 12.45
CA MET A 78 3.89 -12.05 11.48
C MET A 78 4.90 -13.07 11.99
N LYS A 79 4.73 -14.33 11.60
CA LYS A 79 5.75 -15.37 11.86
C LYS A 79 7.04 -15.01 11.09
N GLN A 80 8.19 -15.38 11.64
CA GLN A 80 9.49 -15.05 11.03
C GLN A 80 9.59 -15.53 9.58
N SER A 81 9.13 -16.75 9.27
CA SER A 81 9.10 -17.27 7.90
C SER A 81 8.23 -16.44 6.94
N GLN A 82 7.12 -15.89 7.43
CA GLN A 82 6.26 -14.99 6.64
C GLN A 82 6.93 -13.65 6.42
N ARG A 83 7.68 -13.13 7.40
CA ARG A 83 8.46 -11.88 7.27
C ARG A 83 9.54 -12.01 6.21
N GLU A 84 10.30 -13.10 6.23
CA GLU A 84 11.34 -13.40 5.25
C GLU A 84 10.75 -13.57 3.84
N ALA A 85 9.64 -14.29 3.73
CA ALA A 85 8.94 -14.45 2.45
C ALA A 85 8.40 -13.12 1.91
N ALA A 86 7.78 -12.29 2.76
CA ALA A 86 7.27 -10.98 2.37
C ALA A 86 8.39 -10.04 1.91
N LEU A 87 9.50 -10.01 2.65
CA LEU A 87 10.66 -9.20 2.29
C LEU A 87 11.26 -9.64 0.95
N LEU A 88 11.46 -10.95 0.77
CA LEU A 88 11.98 -11.49 -0.49
C LEU A 88 11.05 -11.21 -1.67
N ARG A 89 9.74 -11.34 -1.43
CA ARG A 89 8.69 -11.03 -2.41
C ARG A 89 8.77 -9.57 -2.83
N PHE A 90 8.81 -8.63 -1.88
CA PHE A 90 8.92 -7.20 -2.19
C PHE A 90 10.27 -6.84 -2.83
N ALA A 91 11.38 -7.42 -2.37
CA ALA A 91 12.70 -7.20 -2.97
C ALA A 91 12.72 -7.58 -4.46
N ARG A 92 12.05 -8.67 -4.84
CA ARG A 92 11.94 -9.16 -6.23
C ARG A 92 10.81 -8.53 -7.03
N ALA A 93 9.90 -7.82 -6.37
CA ALA A 93 8.77 -7.19 -7.02
C ALA A 93 9.26 -6.08 -7.95
N ARG A 94 8.55 -5.95 -9.08
CA ARG A 94 8.78 -4.91 -10.07
C ARG A 94 8.13 -3.60 -9.63
N ASP A 95 8.37 -2.56 -10.42
CA ASP A 95 7.69 -1.27 -10.39
C ASP A 95 6.18 -1.40 -10.13
N GLY A 96 5.66 -0.54 -9.26
CA GLY A 96 4.25 -0.55 -8.82
C GLY A 96 3.95 -1.45 -7.62
N ALA A 97 4.96 -2.08 -6.99
CA ALA A 97 4.78 -2.81 -5.75
C ALA A 97 4.74 -1.90 -4.53
N LEU A 98 3.94 -2.27 -3.53
CA LEU A 98 3.74 -1.52 -2.29
C LEU A 98 4.04 -2.40 -1.07
N LEU A 99 4.99 -1.97 -0.24
CA LEU A 99 5.22 -2.54 1.08
C LEU A 99 4.53 -1.69 2.15
N LEU A 100 3.60 -2.28 2.89
CA LEU A 100 3.01 -1.70 4.08
C LEU A 100 3.74 -2.24 5.31
N CYS A 101 4.31 -1.36 6.13
CA CYS A 101 5.11 -1.80 7.28
C CYS A 101 5.00 -0.89 8.49
N THR A 102 5.49 -1.37 9.64
CA THR A 102 5.74 -0.52 10.80
C THR A 102 7.21 -0.13 10.88
N ASP A 103 7.54 0.99 11.53
CA ASP A 103 8.92 1.46 11.69
C ASP A 103 9.83 0.39 12.29
N VAL A 104 9.34 -0.35 13.30
CA VAL A 104 10.11 -1.43 13.94
C VAL A 104 10.37 -2.58 12.97
N ALA A 105 9.39 -2.93 12.14
CA ALA A 105 9.53 -4.03 11.19
C ALA A 105 10.44 -3.69 10.00
N ALA A 106 10.57 -2.40 9.68
CA ALA A 106 11.35 -1.90 8.56
C ALA A 106 12.78 -1.46 8.88
N ARG A 107 13.17 -1.44 10.17
CA ARG A 107 14.56 -1.14 10.55
C ARG A 107 15.52 -2.17 9.97
N GLY A 108 16.55 -1.69 9.28
CA GLY A 108 17.58 -2.54 8.67
C GLY A 108 17.16 -3.19 7.35
N LEU A 109 16.05 -2.76 6.74
CA LEU A 109 15.72 -3.15 5.38
C LEU A 109 16.58 -2.38 4.38
N ASP A 110 17.48 -3.08 3.71
CA ASP A 110 18.21 -2.59 2.54
C ASP A 110 17.56 -3.15 1.27
N ILE A 111 16.70 -2.36 0.63
CA ILE A 111 15.91 -2.78 -0.54
C ILE A 111 16.21 -1.82 -1.70
N PRO A 112 16.76 -2.31 -2.82
CA PRO A 112 17.06 -1.47 -3.98
C PRO A 112 15.80 -1.09 -4.74
N GLY A 113 15.88 0.06 -5.42
CA GLY A 113 14.86 0.52 -6.38
C GLY A 113 13.54 0.93 -5.74
N VAL A 114 13.57 1.53 -4.54
CA VAL A 114 12.40 2.12 -3.88
C VAL A 114 12.40 3.62 -4.18
N ASP A 115 11.28 4.12 -4.71
CA ASP A 115 11.16 5.53 -5.13
C ASP A 115 10.43 6.41 -4.12
N TRP A 116 9.58 5.81 -3.27
CA TRP A 116 8.69 6.52 -2.33
C TRP A 116 8.55 5.81 -1.01
#